data_AF-A0A0V0GMQ0-F1
#
_entry.id   AF-A0A0V0GMQ0-F1
#
_cell.length_a   1.000
_cell.length_b   1.000
_cell.length_c   1.000
_cell.angle_alpha   90.00
_cell.angle_beta   90.00
_cell.angle_gamma   90.00
#
_symmetry.space_group_name_H-M   'P 1'
#
loop_
_entity.id
_entity.type
_entity.pdbx_description
1 polymer ?
#
loop_
_entity_poly.entity_id
_entity_poly.type
_entity_poly.pdbx_seq_one_letter_code
_entity_poly.pdbx_strand_id
1 'polypeptide(L)'
;MRGKSFSLYPFEEEQMLYSTKQNVAELWHKKLGHYHFQGLVKIQKLKMVESLPDLEENSTECHAWQFGKKHRKPFPKSTWRA
;
A
#
# COMPACT_ATOMS: atom_id res chain seq x y z
N MET A 1 -27.19 -25.25 27.93
CA MET A 1 -26.26 -24.19 27.49
C MET A 1 -26.93 -23.45 26.35
N ARG A 2 -27.41 -22.22 26.59
CA ARG A 2 -28.20 -21.46 25.60
C ARG A 2 -27.25 -20.82 24.59
N GLY A 3 -27.43 -21.16 23.32
CA GLY A 3 -26.63 -20.66 22.20
C GLY A 3 -26.70 -19.13 22.15
N LYS A 4 -25.54 -18.49 22.19
CA LYS A 4 -25.39 -17.07 21.87
C LYS A 4 -25.08 -17.02 20.39
N SER A 5 -26.12 -16.90 19.56
CA SER A 5 -25.95 -16.54 18.15
C SER A 5 -25.59 -15.05 18.11
N PHE A 6 -24.42 -14.72 17.58
CA PHE A 6 -24.10 -13.34 17.23
C PHE A 6 -24.93 -12.98 15.99
N SER A 7 -25.86 -12.06 16.17
CA SER A 7 -26.64 -11.47 15.10
C SER A 7 -25.74 -10.56 14.28
N LEU A 8 -25.43 -10.94 13.03
CA LEU A 8 -24.85 -10.04 12.03
C LEU A 8 -25.99 -9.39 11.23
N TYR A 9 -26.92 -8.71 11.89
CA TYR A 9 -27.83 -7.79 11.22
C TYR A 9 -27.27 -6.38 11.37
N PRO A 10 -26.52 -5.87 10.39
CA PRO A 10 -26.19 -4.46 10.30
C PRO A 10 -27.38 -3.75 9.68
N PHE A 11 -28.47 -3.59 10.42
CA PHE A 11 -29.51 -2.65 10.03
C PHE A 11 -29.20 -1.31 10.70
N GLU A 12 -28.93 -0.32 9.83
CA GLU A 12 -29.24 1.09 10.05
C GLU A 12 -28.41 1.85 11.09
N GLU A 13 -27.10 1.69 11.07
CA GLU A 13 -26.23 2.84 11.34
C GLU A 13 -25.57 3.20 10.02
N GLU A 14 -26.06 4.31 9.46
CA GLU A 14 -25.56 5.00 8.27
C GLU A 14 -24.15 4.55 7.93
N GLN A 15 -24.00 3.77 6.86
CA GLN A 15 -22.73 3.69 6.18
C GLN A 15 -22.49 5.06 5.57
N MET A 16 -22.07 6.01 6.43
CA MET A 16 -21.23 7.13 6.08
C MET A 16 -20.03 6.49 5.40
N LEU A 17 -20.20 6.26 4.10
CA LEU A 17 -19.17 5.89 3.17
C LEU A 17 -18.16 7.01 3.35
N TYR A 18 -17.15 6.80 4.19
CA TYR A 18 -16.12 7.78 4.43
C TYR A 18 -15.48 8.00 3.08
N SER A 19 -15.95 9.00 2.34
CA SER A 19 -15.33 9.53 1.16
C SER A 19 -14.13 10.34 1.64
N THR A 20 -13.22 9.68 2.36
CA THR A 20 -11.86 10.17 2.47
C THR A 20 -11.40 10.22 1.03
N LYS A 21 -11.12 11.42 0.51
CA LYS A 21 -10.47 11.58 -0.80
C LYS A 21 -9.10 10.92 -0.67
N GLN A 22 -9.05 9.61 -0.89
CA GLN A 22 -7.84 8.85 -0.76
C GLN A 22 -6.94 9.26 -1.91
N ASN A 23 -5.75 9.74 -1.58
CA ASN A 23 -4.76 10.06 -2.58
C ASN A 23 -4.45 8.78 -3.36
N VAL A 24 -4.79 8.78 -4.65
CA VAL A 24 -4.65 7.62 -5.53
C VAL A 24 -3.20 7.15 -5.58
N ALA A 25 -2.22 8.06 -5.52
CA ALA A 25 -0.81 7.72 -5.46
C ALA A 25 -0.45 6.98 -4.17
N GLU A 26 -1.04 7.36 -3.04
CA GLU A 26 -0.81 6.69 -1.76
C GLU A 26 -1.40 5.27 -1.73
N LEU A 27 -2.55 5.07 -2.38
CA LEU A 27 -3.14 3.73 -2.54
C LEU A 27 -2.23 2.82 -3.34
N TRP A 28 -1.74 3.27 -4.49
CA TRP A 28 -0.82 2.48 -5.32
C TRP A 28 0.54 2.27 -4.67
N HIS A 29 1.03 3.25 -3.93
CA HIS A 29 2.21 3.13 -3.08
C HIS A 29 2.07 1.97 -2.09
N LYS A 30 0.95 1.89 -1.35
CA LYS A 30 0.67 0.80 -0.40
C LYS A 30 0.41 -0.53 -1.12
N LYS A 31 -0.37 -0.54 -2.20
CA LYS A 31 -0.73 -1.74 -2.98
C LYS A 31 0.49 -2.46 -3.56
N LEU A 32 1.53 -1.70 -3.96
CA LEU A 32 2.79 -2.26 -4.46
C LEU A 32 3.84 -2.48 -3.35
N GLY A 33 3.44 -2.51 -2.08
CA GLY A 33 4.33 -2.81 -0.96
C GLY A 33 5.24 -1.64 -0.59
N HIS A 34 4.66 -0.45 -0.40
CA HIS A 34 5.37 0.79 -0.13
C HIS A 34 6.39 1.16 -1.21
N TYR A 35 6.00 1.00 -2.48
CA TYR A 35 6.86 1.29 -3.63
C TYR A 35 7.15 2.80 -3.76
N HIS A 36 8.32 3.17 -4.27
CA HIS A 36 8.73 4.57 -4.31
C HIS A 36 7.82 5.43 -5.21
N PHE A 37 7.41 6.63 -4.75
CA PHE A 37 6.50 7.51 -5.49
C PHE A 37 7.02 7.93 -6.87
N GLN A 38 8.30 8.30 -6.99
CA GLN A 38 8.88 8.59 -8.32
C GLN A 38 8.90 7.35 -9.22
N GLY A 39 9.01 6.16 -8.62
CA GLY A 39 8.92 4.91 -9.35
C GLY A 39 7.50 4.70 -9.91
N LEU A 40 6.46 5.01 -9.13
CA LEU A 40 5.06 4.95 -9.59
C LEU A 40 4.84 5.87 -10.79
N VAL A 41 5.30 7.13 -10.70
CA VAL A 41 5.23 8.09 -11.82
C VAL A 41 5.98 7.57 -13.04
N LYS A 42 7.12 6.90 -12.86
CA LYS A 42 7.86 6.29 -13.97
C LYS A 42 7.09 5.12 -14.61
N ILE A 43 6.51 4.23 -13.81
CA ILE A 43 5.72 3.08 -14.29
C ILE A 43 4.49 3.56 -15.06
N GLN A 44 3.84 4.63 -14.58
CA GLN A 44 2.74 5.31 -15.25
C GLN A 44 3.18 5.89 -16.60
N LYS A 45 4.27 6.68 -16.62
CA LYS A 45 4.84 7.28 -17.85
C LYS A 45 5.22 6.22 -18.89
N LEU A 46 5.73 5.09 -18.44
CA LEU A 46 6.11 3.97 -19.29
C LEU A 46 4.92 3.05 -19.64
N LYS A 47 3.71 3.34 -19.16
CA LYS A 47 2.50 2.53 -19.35
C LYS A 47 2.70 1.04 -19.03
N MET A 48 3.48 0.74 -18.00
CA MET A 48 3.80 -0.66 -17.63
C MET A 48 2.69 -1.33 -16.81
N VAL A 49 1.64 -0.59 -16.40
CA VAL A 49 0.48 -1.10 -15.67
C VAL A 49 -0.78 -0.55 -16.35
N GLU A 50 -1.59 -1.45 -16.92
CA GLU A 50 -2.75 -1.09 -17.76
C GLU A 50 -3.79 -0.25 -17.03
N SER A 51 -3.99 -0.48 -15.74
CA SER A 51 -5.04 0.17 -14.94
C SER A 51 -4.50 1.20 -13.95
N LEU A 52 -3.32 1.77 -14.20
CA LEU A 52 -2.73 2.79 -13.32
C LEU A 52 -3.35 4.15 -13.69
N PRO A 53 -4.16 4.76 -12.80
CA PRO A 53 -4.74 6.07 -13.02
C PRO A 53 -3.65 7.14 -13.01
N ASP A 54 -4.00 8.36 -13.45
CA ASP A 54 -3.02 9.44 -13.44
C ASP A 54 -2.63 9.83 -12.02
N LEU A 55 -1.32 9.75 -11.75
CA LEU A 55 -0.73 10.07 -10.46
C LEU A 55 -0.03 11.42 -10.54
N GLU A 56 -0.40 12.33 -9.63
CA GLU A 56 0.41 13.51 -9.36
C GLU A 56 1.53 13.15 -8.39
N GLU A 57 2.69 13.78 -8.56
CA GLU A 57 3.86 13.56 -7.72
C GLU A 57 3.58 14.10 -6.31
N ASN A 58 3.12 13.20 -5.44
CA ASN A 58 2.96 13.47 -4.02
C ASN A 58 4.16 12.88 -3.29
N SER A 59 5.14 13.71 -2.97
CA SER A 59 6.28 13.33 -2.15
C SER A 59 5.90 13.39 -0.67
N THR A 60 5.03 12.49 -0.22
CA THR A 60 4.84 12.28 1.22
C THR A 60 5.88 11.28 1.73
N GLU A 61 6.49 11.59 2.87
CA GLU A 61 7.45 10.67 3.48
C GLU A 61 6.75 9.39 3.94
N CYS A 62 7.17 8.25 3.40
CA CYS A 62 6.69 6.95 3.86
C CYS A 62 7.60 6.40 4.96
N HIS A 63 7.19 6.53 6.22
CA HIS A 63 7.89 5.96 7.37
C HIS A 63 8.09 4.43 7.22
N ALA A 64 7.08 3.70 6.76
CA ALA A 64 7.19 2.24 6.59
C ALA A 64 8.29 1.85 5.59
N TRP A 65 8.42 2.57 4.47
CA TRP A 65 9.51 2.38 3.51
C TRP A 65 10.86 2.77 4.11
N GLN A 66 10.94 3.93 4.78
CA GLN A 66 12.17 4.41 5.41
C GLN A 66 12.68 3.41 6.45
N PHE A 67 11.82 2.95 7.35
CA PHE A 67 12.19 1.97 8.37
C PHE A 67 12.45 0.58 7.76
N GLY A 68 11.67 0.14 6.78
CA GLY A 68 11.84 -1.18 6.17
C GLY A 68 13.11 -1.31 5.32
N LYS A 69 13.29 -0.44 4.32
CA LYS A 69 14.39 -0.56 3.36
C LYS A 69 15.74 -0.12 3.91
N LYS A 70 15.80 0.97 4.70
CA LYS A 70 17.08 1.45 5.23
C LYS A 70 17.65 0.53 6.32
N HIS A 71 16.81 -0.18 7.06
CA HIS A 71 17.27 -1.06 8.16
C HIS A 71 17.50 -2.51 7.70
N ARG A 72 17.47 -2.80 6.39
CA ARG A 72 17.78 -4.15 5.91
C ARG A 72 19.23 -4.48 6.23
N LYS A 73 19.46 -5.47 7.10
CA LYS A 73 20.79 -6.01 7.38
C LYS A 73 21.46 -6.46 6.07
N PRO A 74 22.80 -6.32 5.96
CA PRO A 74 23.50 -6.87 4.82
C PRO A 74 23.21 -8.37 4.69
N PHE A 75 23.15 -8.87 3.45
CA PHE A 75 23.02 -10.30 3.24
C PHE A 75 24.18 -11.04 3.92
N PRO A 76 23.92 -12.21 4.53
CA PRO A 76 24.98 -13.02 5.08
C PRO A 76 25.96 -13.36 3.96
N LYS A 77 27.26 -13.11 4.18
CA LYS A 77 28.30 -13.51 3.25
C LYS A 77 28.37 -15.04 3.27
N SER A 78 27.92 -15.71 2.22
CA SER A 78 28.19 -17.13 2.05
C SER A 78 29.67 -17.32 1.70
N THR A 79 30.34 -18.26 2.36
CA THR A 79 31.65 -18.76 1.94
C THR A 79 31.56 -19.70 0.75
N TRP A 80 30.35 -20.12 0.39
CA TRP A 80 30.10 -20.89 -0.83
C TRP A 80 30.48 -20.08 -2.07
N ARG A 81 31.46 -20.60 -2.81
CA ARG A 81 31.69 -20.30 -4.21
C ARG A 81 31.46 -21.61 -4.97
N ALA A 82 30.56 -21.57 -5.95
CA ALA A 82 30.46 -22.60 -6.98
C ALA A 82 31.52 -22.33 -8.06
#